data_AF-A0A1U7M6U5-F1
#
_entry.id   AF-A0A1U7M6U5-F1
#
_cell.length_a   1.000
_cell.length_b   1.000
_cell.length_c   1.000
_cell.angle_alpha   90.00
_cell.angle_beta   90.00
_cell.angle_gamma   90.00
#
_symmetry.space_group_name_H-M   'P 1'
#
loop_
_entity.id
_entity.type
_entity.pdbx_description
1 polymer ?
#
loop_
_entity_poly.entity_id
_entity_poly.type
_entity_poly.pdbx_seq_one_letter_code
_entity_poly.pdbx_strand_id
1 'polypeptide(L)'
;MIKKKNKRKIKLRHFMMLFLIIYISIIVINQNKLKKDLRAKEKEVEQDITVLQEDIEELNKQIEKRGSIEFLENVAREELGMVKPNEVIYIDRGRFKNTVFNFFNKPRD
;
A
#
# COMPACT_ATOMS: atom_id res chain seq x y z
N MET A 1 -18.29 -60.56 59.81
CA MET A 1 -19.00 -59.95 58.65
C MET A 1 -18.18 -58.79 58.10
N ILE A 2 -17.62 -58.91 56.89
CA ILE A 2 -16.80 -57.84 56.29
C ILE A 2 -17.69 -57.02 55.34
N LYS A 3 -18.04 -55.79 55.74
CA LYS A 3 -18.85 -54.86 54.93
C LYS A 3 -18.01 -54.36 53.73
N LYS A 4 -18.35 -54.83 52.53
CA LYS A 4 -17.74 -54.42 51.26
C LYS A 4 -18.13 -52.97 50.96
N LYS A 5 -17.18 -52.03 51.12
CA LYS A 5 -17.38 -50.62 50.77
C LYS A 5 -17.52 -50.51 49.25
N ASN A 6 -18.74 -50.22 48.79
CA ASN A 6 -19.04 -49.89 47.40
C ASN A 6 -18.26 -48.63 47.02
N LYS A 7 -17.14 -48.80 46.31
CA LYS A 7 -16.41 -47.68 45.70
C LYS A 7 -17.33 -47.06 44.67
N ARG A 8 -17.78 -45.83 44.93
CA ARG A 8 -18.53 -45.02 43.97
C ARG A 8 -17.69 -44.92 42.71
N LYS A 9 -18.06 -45.66 41.68
CA LYS A 9 -17.48 -45.54 40.34
C LYS A 9 -17.88 -44.16 39.85
N ILE A 10 -17.04 -43.15 40.09
CA ILE A 10 -17.11 -41.91 39.32
C ILE A 10 -17.09 -42.37 37.87
N LYS A 11 -18.22 -42.20 37.17
CA LYS A 11 -18.45 -42.84 35.87
C LYS A 11 -17.34 -42.32 34.95
N LEU A 12 -16.45 -43.20 34.50
CA LEU A 12 -15.29 -42.91 33.63
C LEU A 12 -15.61 -41.93 32.49
N ARG A 13 -16.86 -41.93 32.04
CA ARG A 13 -17.48 -40.93 31.16
C ARG A 13 -17.22 -39.46 31.55
N HIS A 14 -17.29 -39.09 32.83
CA HIS A 14 -17.03 -37.70 33.25
C HIS A 14 -15.55 -37.33 33.09
N PHE A 15 -14.64 -38.30 33.29
CA PHE A 15 -13.21 -38.10 33.06
C PHE A 15 -12.92 -37.90 31.57
N MET A 16 -13.55 -38.71 30.72
CA MET A 16 -13.46 -38.55 29.26
C MET A 16 -14.00 -37.20 28.79
N MET A 17 -15.15 -36.76 29.33
CA MET A 17 -15.73 -35.44 29.04
C MET A 17 -14.82 -34.30 29.50
N LEU A 18 -14.21 -34.42 30.69
CA LEU A 18 -13.27 -33.43 31.20
C LEU A 18 -12.05 -33.29 30.27
N PHE A 19 -11.51 -34.42 29.79
CA PHE A 19 -10.38 -34.42 28.87
C PHE A 19 -10.71 -33.75 27.54
N LEU A 20 -11.91 -33.98 27.01
CA LEU A 20 -12.40 -33.33 25.80
C LEU A 20 -12.46 -31.80 25.97
N ILE A 21 -12.99 -31.34 27.11
CA ILE A 21 -13.08 -29.90 27.41
C ILE A 21 -11.68 -29.27 27.48
N ILE A 22 -10.75 -29.90 28.19
CA ILE A 22 -9.36 -29.43 28.30
C ILE A 22 -8.71 -29.33 26.91
N TYR A 23 -8.90 -30.34 26.06
CA TYR A 23 -8.38 -30.35 24.70
C TYR A 23 -8.92 -29.19 23.86
N ILE A 24 -10.23 -28.96 23.91
CA ILE A 24 -10.87 -27.83 23.21
C ILE A 24 -10.36 -26.49 23.77
N SER A 25 -10.20 -26.37 25.09
CA SER A 25 -9.68 -25.15 25.71
C SER A 25 -8.29 -24.78 25.19
N ILE A 26 -7.38 -25.76 25.06
CA ILE A 26 -6.03 -25.53 24.52
C ILE A 26 -6.10 -25.01 23.08
N ILE A 27 -6.94 -25.62 22.25
CA ILE A 27 -7.14 -25.21 20.85
C ILE A 27 -7.66 -23.77 20.78
N VAL A 28 -8.70 -23.43 21.56
CA VAL A 28 -9.29 -22.09 21.58
C VAL A 28 -8.28 -21.03 22.04
N ILE A 29 -7.45 -21.32 23.04
CA ILE A 29 -6.41 -20.40 23.52
C ILE A 29 -5.39 -20.12 22.41
N ASN A 30 -4.94 -21.15 21.68
CA ASN A 30 -3.99 -20.98 20.59
C ASN A 30 -4.60 -20.23 19.40
N GLN A 31 -5.85 -20.52 19.05
CA GLN A 31 -6.58 -19.79 18.01
C GLN A 31 -6.78 -18.31 18.36
N ASN A 32 -7.06 -17.99 19.63
CA ASN A 32 -7.24 -16.61 20.06
C ASN A 32 -5.97 -15.77 19.90
N LYS A 33 -4.78 -16.35 20.12
CA LYS A 33 -3.50 -15.67 19.88
C LYS A 33 -3.31 -15.37 18.40
N LEU A 34 -3.48 -16.38 17.54
CA LEU A 34 -3.37 -16.21 16.10
C LEU A 34 -4.34 -15.14 15.56
N LYS A 35 -5.59 -15.17 16.02
CA LYS A 35 -6.60 -14.18 15.63
C LYS A 35 -6.24 -12.77 16.09
N LYS A 36 -5.62 -12.63 17.26
CA LYS A 36 -5.15 -11.32 17.76
C LYS A 36 -4.02 -10.78 16.87
N ASP A 37 -3.04 -11.61 16.53
CA ASP A 37 -1.91 -11.20 15.69
C ASP A 37 -2.37 -10.84 14.27
N LEU A 38 -3.29 -11.61 13.70
CA LEU A 38 -3.88 -11.29 12.40
C LEU A 38 -4.64 -9.96 12.43
N ARG A 39 -5.44 -9.70 13.47
CA ARG A 39 -6.13 -8.41 13.65
C ARG A 39 -5.17 -7.23 13.83
N ALA A 40 -4.03 -7.45 14.48
CA ALA A 40 -3.02 -6.41 14.63
C ALA A 40 -2.42 -6.05 13.27
N LYS A 41 -2.07 -7.05 12.45
CA LYS A 41 -1.59 -6.85 11.08
C LYS A 41 -2.64 -6.21 10.17
N GLU A 42 -3.89 -6.63 10.28
CA GLU A 42 -5.00 -6.05 9.52
C GLU A 42 -5.15 -4.56 9.84
N LYS A 43 -5.06 -4.20 11.12
CA LYS A 43 -5.09 -2.80 11.56
C LYS A 43 -3.89 -2.00 11.05
N GLU A 44 -2.69 -2.58 11.08
CA GLU A 44 -1.47 -1.93 10.55
C GLU A 44 -1.60 -1.65 9.05
N VAL A 45 -2.05 -2.64 8.28
CA VAL A 45 -2.30 -2.48 6.84
C VAL A 45 -3.40 -1.46 6.57
N GLU A 46 -4.47 -1.44 7.37
CA GLU A 46 -5.54 -0.45 7.25
C GLU A 46 -5.02 0.97 7.53
N GLN A 47 -4.15 1.13 8.53
CA GLN A 47 -3.47 2.40 8.80
C GLN A 47 -2.58 2.83 7.63
N ASP A 48 -1.78 1.92 7.07
CA ASP A 48 -0.96 2.21 5.89
C ASP A 48 -1.80 2.65 4.70
N ILE A 49 -2.94 1.99 4.45
CA ILE A 49 -3.89 2.39 3.40
C ILE A 49 -4.39 3.81 3.65
N THR A 50 -4.76 4.16 4.89
CA THR A 50 -5.26 5.51 5.19
C THR A 50 -4.19 6.58 4.95
N VAL A 51 -2.94 6.32 5.37
CA VAL A 51 -1.82 7.26 5.15
C VAL A 51 -1.54 7.41 3.65
N LEU A 52 -1.49 6.31 2.91
CA LEU A 52 -1.30 6.34 1.45
C LEU A 52 -2.43 7.08 0.73
N GLN A 53 -3.67 6.96 1.20
CA GLN A 53 -4.80 7.70 0.65
C GLN A 53 -4.67 9.22 0.91
N GLU A 54 -4.28 9.60 2.12
CA GLU A 54 -4.00 11.00 2.46
C GLU A 54 -2.87 11.58 1.60
N ASP A 55 -1.78 10.82 1.43
CA ASP A 55 -0.66 11.20 0.56
C ASP A 55 -1.10 11.38 -0.90
N ILE A 56 -1.94 10.47 -1.41
CA ILE A 56 -2.50 10.58 -2.77
C ILE A 56 -3.36 11.84 -2.90
N GLU A 57 -4.21 12.14 -1.91
CA GLU A 57 -5.01 13.37 -1.92
C GLU A 57 -4.15 14.62 -1.88
N GLU A 58 -3.09 14.63 -1.06
CA GLU A 58 -2.17 15.75 -0.99
C GLU A 58 -1.42 15.94 -2.31
N LEU A 59 -0.88 14.86 -2.87
CA LEU A 59 -0.21 14.88 -4.17
C LEU A 59 -1.15 15.33 -5.29
N ASN A 60 -2.41 14.90 -5.28
CA ASN A 60 -3.41 15.36 -6.24
C ASN A 60 -3.70 16.85 -6.08
N LYS A 61 -3.83 17.37 -4.86
CA LYS A 61 -3.95 18.82 -4.62
C LYS A 61 -2.71 19.58 -5.08
N GLN A 62 -1.52 19.01 -4.93
CA GLN A 62 -0.29 19.60 -5.46
C GLN A 62 -0.25 19.55 -6.99
N ILE A 63 -0.74 18.48 -7.62
CA ILE A 63 -0.89 18.35 -9.07
C ILE A 63 -1.97 19.29 -9.60
N GLU A 64 -3.07 19.53 -8.90
CA GLU A 64 -4.05 20.54 -9.33
C GLU A 64 -3.47 21.95 -9.22
N LYS A 65 -2.69 22.23 -8.18
CA LYS A 65 -1.96 23.50 -8.03
C LYS A 65 -0.85 23.67 -9.07
N ARG A 66 -0.13 22.60 -9.42
CA ARG A 66 0.98 22.61 -10.40
C ARG A 66 0.46 22.50 -11.82
N GLY A 67 -0.48 21.61 -12.09
CA GLY A 67 -1.27 21.49 -13.32
C GLY A 67 -2.21 22.67 -13.57
N SER A 68 -1.96 23.82 -12.93
CA SER A 68 -2.36 25.08 -13.51
C SER A 68 -1.79 25.15 -14.92
N ILE A 69 -2.58 25.71 -15.84
CA ILE A 69 -2.23 25.87 -17.27
C ILE A 69 -0.80 26.41 -17.45
N GLU A 70 -0.30 27.18 -16.50
CA GLU A 70 1.03 27.78 -16.47
C GLU A 70 2.19 26.77 -16.42
N PHE A 71 2.11 25.69 -15.64
CA PHE A 71 3.18 24.68 -15.64
C PHE A 71 3.18 23.87 -16.92
N LEU A 72 2.00 23.48 -17.42
CA LEU A 72 1.89 22.77 -18.69
C LEU A 72 2.36 23.65 -19.85
N GLU A 73 2.04 24.95 -19.82
CA GLU A 73 2.56 25.94 -20.77
C GLU A 73 4.08 26.07 -20.68
N ASN A 74 4.65 26.11 -19.47
CA ASN A 74 6.10 26.19 -19.27
C ASN A 74 6.82 24.94 -19.77
N VAL A 75 6.31 23.74 -19.46
CA VAL A 75 6.86 22.48 -20.00
C VAL A 75 6.74 22.44 -21.52
N ALA A 76 5.62 22.87 -22.10
CA ALA A 76 5.48 22.95 -23.56
C ALA A 76 6.44 23.97 -24.21
N ARG A 77 6.73 25.09 -23.53
CA ARG A 77 7.73 26.07 -23.97
C ARG A 77 9.16 25.53 -23.87
N GLU A 78 9.48 24.84 -22.78
CA GLU A 78 10.82 24.35 -22.49
C GLU A 78 11.18 23.09 -23.29
N GLU A 79 10.29 22.09 -23.32
CA GLU A 79 10.56 20.80 -23.94
C GLU A 79 10.16 20.76 -25.42
N LEU A 80 9.08 21.45 -25.80
CA LEU A 80 8.53 21.40 -27.16
C LEU A 80 8.80 22.68 -27.97
N GLY A 81 9.40 23.71 -27.35
CA GLY A 81 9.67 25.00 -28.00
C GLY A 81 8.39 25.71 -28.48
N MET A 82 7.24 25.38 -27.89
CA MET A 82 5.95 25.96 -28.28
C MET A 82 5.85 27.42 -27.81
N VAL A 83 5.19 28.26 -28.61
CA VAL A 83 4.99 29.69 -28.32
C VAL A 83 3.51 30.04 -28.42
N LYS A 84 3.06 31.12 -27.76
CA LYS A 84 1.66 31.56 -27.88
C LYS A 84 1.33 31.91 -29.34
N PRO A 85 0.06 31.82 -29.78
CA PRO A 85 -0.35 32.18 -31.15
C PRO A 85 0.09 33.58 -31.63
N ASN A 86 0.45 34.47 -30.70
CA ASN A 86 0.86 35.85 -30.97
C ASN A 86 2.37 36.09 -30.73
N GLU A 87 3.18 35.05 -30.51
CA GLU A 87 4.64 35.13 -30.29
C GLU A 87 5.38 34.57 -31.53
N VAL A 88 6.47 35.23 -31.97
CA VAL A 88 7.24 34.82 -33.16
C VAL A 88 8.65 34.40 -32.75
N ILE A 89 9.06 33.19 -33.12
CA ILE A 89 10.42 32.67 -32.86
C ILE A 89 11.41 33.28 -33.86
N TYR A 90 12.42 33.99 -33.38
CA TYR A 90 13.52 34.49 -34.22
C TYR A 90 14.65 33.47 -34.29
N ILE A 91 14.76 32.75 -35.40
CA ILE A 91 15.79 31.73 -35.63
C ILE A 91 16.92 32.32 -36.47
N ASP A 92 18.09 32.50 -35.87
CA ASP A 92 19.32 32.82 -36.62
C ASP A 92 19.74 31.58 -37.45
N ARG A 93 19.58 31.70 -38.78
CA ARG A 93 19.84 30.64 -39.76
C ARG A 93 21.26 30.09 -39.68
N GLY A 94 22.24 30.90 -39.25
CA GLY A 94 23.63 30.47 -39.11
C GLY A 94 23.85 29.49 -37.94
N ARG A 95 23.06 29.59 -36.87
CA ARG A 95 23.19 28.74 -35.68
C ARG A 95 22.26 27.54 -35.69
N PHE A 96 21.06 27.67 -36.25
CA PHE A 96 20.05 26.61 -36.25
C PHE A 96 20.50 25.33 -36.96
N LYS A 97 21.17 25.45 -38.11
CA LYS A 97 21.67 24.29 -38.86
C LYS A 97 22.60 23.42 -38.01
N ASN A 98 23.45 24.05 -37.19
CA ASN A 98 24.39 23.36 -36.31
C ASN A 98 23.68 22.72 -35.12
N THR A 99 22.71 23.41 -34.51
CA THR A 99 21.93 22.88 -33.37
C THR A 99 21.07 21.68 -33.77
N VAL A 100 20.37 21.76 -34.91
CA VAL A 100 19.51 20.68 -35.40
C VAL A 100 20.32 19.46 -35.82
N PHE A 101 21.43 19.67 -36.53
CA PHE A 101 22.32 18.58 -36.94
C PHE A 101 22.93 17.86 -35.73
N ASN A 102 23.30 18.60 -34.68
CA ASN A 102 23.81 18.01 -33.44
C ASN A 102 22.74 17.27 -32.62
N PHE A 103 21.48 17.72 -32.67
CA PHE A 103 20.37 17.06 -31.98
C PHE A 103 20.05 15.69 -32.57
N PHE A 104 19.99 15.58 -33.91
CA PHE A 104 19.69 14.31 -34.58
C PHE A 104 20.85 13.31 -34.58
N ASN A 105 22.09 13.80 -34.48
CA ASN A 105 23.29 12.95 -34.44
C ASN A 105 23.79 12.66 -33.02
N LYS A 106 23.06 13.08 -31.98
CA LYS A 106 23.41 12.75 -30.60
C LYS A 106 23.12 11.26 -30.35
N PRO A 107 24.12 10.44 -29.94
CA PRO A 107 23.87 9.05 -29.58
C PRO A 107 22.90 9.01 -28.39
N ARG A 108 21.94 8.08 -28.46
CA ARG A 108 21.01 7.80 -27.36
C ARG A 108 21.70 6.81 -26.43
N ASP A 109 22.21 7.32 -25.33
CA ASP A 109 22.73 6.55 -24.21
C ASP A 109 21.57 6.10 -23.31
#